data_AF-A0A1J8PTC2-F1
#
_entry.id   AF-A0A1J8PTC2-F1
#
_cell.length_a   1.000
_cell.length_b   1.000
_cell.length_c   1.000
_cell.angle_alpha   90.00
_cell.angle_beta   90.00
_cell.angle_gamma   90.00
#
_symmetry.space_group_name_H-M   'P 1'
#
loop_
_entity.id
_entity.type
_entity.pdbx_description
1 polymer ?
#
loop_
_entity_poly.entity_id
_entity_poly.type
_entity_poly.pdbx_seq_one_letter_code
_entity_poly.pdbx_strand_id
1 'polypeptide(L)'
;MSAKDIITAYKVAVPAKQTQDLPGLDKNIVPGIEYTAQEYWDNEGKPRLQEYVGSGKSKGKYALITSADSGIGRAAAIMLAREGLNGLTFSH
;
A
#
# COMPACT_ATOMS: atom_id res chain seq x y z
N MET A 1 -4.16 24.43 9.91
CA MET A 1 -3.09 23.87 9.06
C MET A 1 -3.66 23.64 7.68
N SER A 2 -3.06 24.21 6.65
CA SER A 2 -3.37 23.96 5.25
C SER A 2 -2.72 22.65 4.81
N ALA A 3 -3.24 22.02 3.75
CA ALA A 3 -2.61 20.83 3.15
C ALA A 3 -1.16 21.08 2.70
N LYS A 4 -0.80 22.34 2.44
CA LYS A 4 0.56 22.77 2.08
C LYS A 4 1.54 22.77 3.26
N ASP A 5 1.02 22.77 4.49
CA ASP A 5 1.85 22.80 5.71
C ASP A 5 2.22 21.38 6.17
N ILE A 6 1.63 20.35 5.55
CA ILE A 6 1.88 18.95 5.88
C ILE A 6 3.11 18.48 5.10
N ILE A 7 4.17 18.20 5.84
CA ILE A 7 5.40 17.62 5.29
C ILE A 7 5.20 16.10 5.21
N THR A 8 5.34 15.55 4.02
CA THR A 8 5.20 14.11 3.75
C THR A 8 6.02 13.71 2.52
N ALA A 9 6.43 12.45 2.44
CA ALA A 9 7.06 11.86 1.26
C ALA A 9 6.03 11.43 0.20
N TYR A 10 4.74 11.38 0.53
CA TYR A 10 3.70 11.09 -0.45
C TYR A 10 3.46 12.27 -1.39
N LYS A 11 3.09 11.98 -2.64
CA LYS A 11 2.82 13.01 -3.67
C LYS A 11 1.70 13.97 -3.27
N VAL A 12 0.76 13.50 -2.46
CA VAL A 12 -0.41 14.27 -2.02
C VAL A 12 -0.64 13.99 -0.54
N ALA A 13 -0.47 15.02 0.29
CA ALA A 13 -0.69 14.93 1.72
C ALA A 13 -2.18 14.80 2.09
N VAL A 14 -3.03 15.57 1.41
CA VAL A 14 -4.47 15.57 1.62
C VAL A 14 -5.14 15.45 0.26
N PRO A 15 -5.62 14.25 -0.11
CA PRO A 15 -6.31 14.06 -1.38
C PRO A 15 -7.65 14.79 -1.39
N ALA A 16 -8.08 15.22 -2.57
CA ALA A 16 -9.41 15.79 -2.75
C ALA A 16 -10.49 14.74 -2.44
N LYS A 17 -11.62 15.19 -1.91
CA LYS A 17 -12.80 14.35 -1.78
C LYS A 17 -13.19 13.82 -3.16
N GLN A 18 -13.38 12.51 -3.25
CA GLN A 18 -13.71 11.83 -4.49
C GLN A 18 -14.88 10.86 -4.27
N THR A 19 -15.63 10.60 -5.33
CA THR A 19 -16.73 9.63 -5.36
C THR A 19 -16.64 8.84 -6.65
N GLN A 20 -17.12 7.61 -6.64
CA GLN A 20 -17.22 6.75 -7.80
C GLN A 20 -18.58 6.06 -7.78
N ASP A 21 -19.18 5.88 -8.94
CA ASP A 21 -20.34 5.01 -9.09
C ASP A 21 -19.92 3.55 -8.89
N LEU A 22 -20.83 2.74 -8.35
CA LEU A 22 -20.51 1.35 -8.07
C LEU A 22 -20.52 0.49 -9.35
N PRO A 23 -19.56 -0.43 -9.51
CA PRO A 23 -18.44 -0.70 -8.60
C PRO A 23 -17.33 0.36 -8.74
N GLY A 24 -16.96 0.99 -7.62
CA GLY A 24 -15.81 1.90 -7.57
C GLY A 24 -14.51 1.10 -7.70
N LEU A 25 -13.60 1.54 -8.58
CA LEU A 25 -12.37 0.82 -8.87
C LEU A 25 -11.17 1.50 -8.25
N ASP A 26 -10.30 0.68 -7.67
CA ASP A 26 -9.04 1.08 -7.07
C ASP A 26 -8.11 1.80 -8.06
N LYS A 27 -8.06 1.34 -9.32
CA LYS A 27 -7.29 1.98 -10.40
C LYS A 27 -7.73 3.42 -10.70
N ASN A 28 -8.96 3.79 -10.32
CA ASN A 28 -9.54 5.11 -10.55
C ASN A 28 -9.37 6.03 -9.33
N ILE A 29 -8.78 5.56 -8.23
CA ILE A 29 -8.51 6.39 -7.06
C ILE A 29 -7.41 7.39 -7.42
N VAL A 30 -7.63 8.67 -7.06
CA VAL A 30 -6.66 9.76 -7.29
C VAL A 30 -6.33 10.45 -5.97
N PRO A 31 -5.05 10.54 -5.56
CA PRO A 31 -3.89 9.92 -6.20
C PRO A 31 -3.96 8.39 -6.11
N GLY A 32 -3.20 7.70 -6.97
CA GLY A 32 -3.02 6.26 -6.83
C GLY A 32 -2.45 5.90 -5.45
N ILE A 33 -2.78 4.70 -4.99
CA ILE A 33 -2.36 4.18 -3.68
C ILE A 33 -0.93 3.63 -3.75
N GLU A 34 -0.16 3.92 -2.71
CA GLU A 34 1.14 3.30 -2.45
C GLU A 34 0.91 2.04 -1.60
N TYR A 35 1.31 0.87 -2.12
CA TYR A 35 1.10 -0.42 -1.44
C TYR A 35 2.38 -1.01 -0.86
N THR A 36 3.55 -0.54 -1.29
CA THR A 36 4.82 -1.21 -1.09
C THR A 36 5.74 -0.47 -0.16
N ALA A 37 5.64 0.86 -0.15
CA ALA A 37 6.48 1.71 0.68
C ALA A 37 5.70 2.37 1.82
N GLN A 38 6.40 2.63 2.93
CA GLN A 38 5.91 3.41 4.06
C GLN A 38 6.77 4.66 4.24
N GLU A 39 6.22 5.68 4.87
CA GLU A 39 6.95 6.90 5.18
C GLU A 39 7.85 6.69 6.41
N TYR A 40 9.11 7.06 6.26
CA TYR A 40 10.11 7.09 7.33
C TYR A 40 10.71 8.49 7.41
N TRP A 41 11.04 8.90 8.63
CA TRP A 41 11.64 10.20 8.91
C TRP A 41 13.11 10.01 9.26
N ASP A 42 13.98 10.83 8.68
CA ASP A 42 15.38 10.88 9.07
C ASP A 42 15.61 11.78 10.30
N ASN A 43 16.86 11.82 10.78
CA ASN A 43 17.25 12.63 11.93
C ASN A 43 17.18 14.15 11.67
N GLU A 44 17.03 14.57 10.41
CA GLU A 44 16.86 15.97 10.00
C GLU A 44 15.38 16.36 9.86
N GLY A 45 14.46 15.42 10.13
CA GLY A 45 13.03 15.65 9.98
C GLY A 45 12.57 15.67 8.52
N LYS A 46 13.32 15.05 7.59
CA LYS A 46 12.87 14.88 6.19
C LYS A 46 12.23 13.51 6.02
N PRO A 47 10.99 13.44 5.52
CA PRO A 47 10.35 12.17 5.23
C PRO A 47 10.88 11.59 3.91
N ARG A 48 10.92 10.26 3.83
CA ARG A 48 11.15 9.49 2.61
C ARG A 48 10.30 8.25 2.57
N LEU A 49 9.95 7.79 1.38
CA LEU A 49 9.35 6.48 1.21
C LEU A 49 10.43 5.40 1.30
N GLN A 50 10.16 4.36 2.06
CA GLN A 50 11.00 3.19 2.17
C GLN A 50 10.18 1.94 1.87
N GLU A 51 10.70 1.13 0.96
CA GLU A 51 10.14 -0.17 0.65
C GLU A 51 10.07 -1.06 1.89
N TYR A 52 8.91 -1.69 2.08
CA TYR A 52 8.77 -2.74 3.09
C TYR A 52 9.67 -3.92 2.72
N VAL A 53 10.54 -4.31 3.66
CA VAL A 53 11.41 -5.48 3.54
C VAL A 53 10.89 -6.55 4.50
N GLY A 54 10.47 -7.69 3.96
CA GLY A 54 10.00 -8.82 4.77
C GLY A 54 11.13 -9.44 5.61
N SER A 55 10.77 -10.05 6.74
CA SER A 55 11.71 -10.75 7.62
C SER A 55 11.58 -12.27 7.57
N GLY A 56 10.82 -12.79 6.61
CA GLY A 56 10.65 -14.22 6.36
C GLY A 56 9.55 -14.87 7.18
N LYS A 57 8.60 -14.12 7.74
CA LYS A 57 7.53 -14.65 8.61
C LYS A 57 6.57 -15.61 7.90
N SER A 58 6.51 -15.51 6.58
CA SER A 58 5.69 -16.36 5.70
C SER A 58 6.52 -17.35 4.90
N LYS A 59 7.82 -17.50 5.23
CA LYS A 59 8.72 -18.39 4.50
C LYS A 59 8.19 -19.81 4.48
N GLY A 60 8.13 -20.40 3.28
CA GLY A 60 7.69 -21.78 3.09
C GLY A 60 6.18 -22.00 3.13
N LYS A 61 5.39 -20.95 3.33
CA LYS A 61 3.92 -21.04 3.38
C LYS A 61 3.31 -20.76 2.01
N TYR A 62 2.05 -21.16 1.87
CA TYR A 62 1.18 -20.82 0.74
C TYR A 62 -0.01 -20.03 1.27
N ALA A 63 -0.55 -19.10 0.48
CA ALA A 63 -1.72 -18.31 0.84
C ALA A 63 -2.78 -18.29 -0.27
N LEU A 64 -4.05 -18.33 0.14
CA LEU A 64 -5.21 -18.01 -0.69
C LEU A 64 -5.84 -16.73 -0.14
N ILE A 65 -5.93 -15.68 -0.94
CA ILE A 65 -6.51 -14.39 -0.55
C ILE A 65 -7.67 -14.06 -1.48
N THR A 66 -8.86 -13.87 -0.92
CA THR A 66 -10.01 -13.39 -1.71
C THR A 66 -9.96 -11.88 -1.87
N SER A 67 -10.33 -11.37 -3.04
CA SER A 67 -10.37 -9.94 -3.35
C SER A 67 -9.01 -9.24 -3.17
N ALA A 68 -7.93 -9.94 -3.56
CA ALA A 68 -6.55 -9.43 -3.48
C ALA A 68 -6.16 -8.50 -4.63
N ASP A 69 -7.10 -8.15 -5.49
CA ASP A 69 -6.90 -7.34 -6.68
C ASP A 69 -6.85 -5.85 -6.36
N SER A 70 -7.39 -5.39 -5.22
CA SER A 70 -7.47 -3.98 -4.85
C SER A 70 -7.29 -3.69 -3.35
N GLY A 71 -7.08 -2.42 -3.01
CA GLY A 71 -7.09 -1.91 -1.64
C GLY A 71 -6.29 -2.75 -0.64
N ILE A 72 -6.93 -3.12 0.47
CA ILE A 72 -6.32 -3.85 1.57
C ILE A 72 -5.92 -5.27 1.14
N GLY A 73 -6.71 -5.93 0.29
CA GLY A 73 -6.41 -7.27 -0.19
C GLY A 73 -5.11 -7.28 -1.00
N ARG A 74 -4.93 -6.31 -1.90
CA ARG A 74 -3.68 -6.13 -2.65
C ARG A 74 -2.50 -5.83 -1.74
N ALA A 75 -2.67 -4.91 -0.77
CA ALA A 75 -1.63 -4.60 0.20
C ALA A 75 -1.17 -5.85 0.98
N ALA A 76 -2.12 -6.61 1.53
CA ALA A 76 -1.84 -7.82 2.29
C ALA A 76 -1.15 -8.89 1.44
N ALA A 77 -1.60 -9.09 0.19
CA ALA A 77 -0.97 -9.99 -0.77
C ALA A 77 0.50 -9.66 -1.01
N ILE A 78 0.81 -8.38 -1.24
CA ILE A 78 2.18 -7.92 -1.45
C ILE A 78 3.04 -8.15 -0.21
N MET A 79 2.54 -7.79 0.98
CA MET A 79 3.29 -7.97 2.23
C MET A 79 3.58 -9.44 2.52
N LEU A 80 2.60 -10.32 2.35
CA LEU A 80 2.78 -11.75 2.53
C LEU A 80 3.77 -12.34 1.51
N ALA A 81 3.70 -11.91 0.25
CA ALA A 81 4.67 -12.33 -0.76
C ALA A 81 6.11 -11.90 -0.38
N ARG A 82 6.28 -10.66 0.10
CA ARG A 82 7.58 -10.15 0.60
C ARG A 82 8.09 -10.88 1.84
N GLU A 83 7.19 -11.43 2.64
CA GLU A 83 7.52 -12.28 3.78
C GLU A 83 7.93 -13.72 3.39
N GLY A 84 8.04 -14.03 2.09
CA GLY A 84 8.67 -15.24 1.58
C GLY A 84 7.71 -16.39 1.27
N LEU A 85 6.45 -16.11 0.92
CA LEU A 85 5.53 -17.16 0.45
C LEU A 85 6.13 -17.96 -0.71
N ASN A 86 5.91 -19.27 -0.69
CA ASN A 86 6.23 -20.14 -1.83
C ASN A 86 5.18 -20.01 -2.95
N GLY A 87 3.95 -19.67 -2.59
CA GLY A 87 2.89 -19.44 -3.57
C GLY A 87 1.75 -18.62 -2.98
N LEU A 88 1.18 -17.78 -3.83
CA LEU A 88 0.03 -16.94 -3.53
C LEU A 88 -1.00 -17.13 -4.64
N THR A 89 -2.18 -17.59 -4.27
CA THR A 89 -3.36 -17.63 -5.14
C THR A 89 -4.35 -16.59 -4.65
N PHE A 90 -5.05 -15.93 -5.57
CA PHE A 90 -6.16 -15.08 -5.20
C PHE A 90 -7.38 -15.36 -6.06
N SER A 91 -8.54 -15.23 -5.44
CA SER A 91 -9.85 -15.32 -6.09
C SER A 91 -10.46 -13.94 -6.15
N HIS A 92 -11.10 -13.62 -7.26
CA HIS A 92 -12.02 -12.49 -7.35
C HIS A 92 -13.28 -12.79 -6.53
#